data_AF-A5UH62-F1
#
_entry.id   AF-A5UH62-F1
#
_cell.length_a   1.000
_cell.length_b   1.000
_cell.length_c   1.000
_cell.angle_alpha   90.00
_cell.angle_beta   90.00
_cell.angle_gamma   90.00
#
_symmetry.space_group_name_H-M   'P 1'
#
loop_
_entity.id
_entity.type
_entity.pdbx_description
1 polymer ?
#
loop_
_entity_poly.entity_id
_entity_poly.type
_entity_poly.pdbx_seq_one_letter_code
_entity_poly.pdbx_strand_id
1 'polypeptide(L)' 'MKAKVVFANQGLYNGFLAAGIIFGYAINQISVIYFFLGCVIIAAVFGGGYDEE' A
#
# COMPACT_ATOMS: atom_id res chain seq x y z
N MET A 1 -12.24 -15.66 14.13
CA MET A 1 -12.34 -15.64 12.66
C MET A 1 -12.23 -14.25 12.03
N LYS A 2 -12.70 -13.15 12.66
CA LYS A 2 -12.61 -11.78 12.10
C LYS A 2 -11.17 -11.28 11.85
N ALA A 3 -10.23 -11.53 12.77
CA ALA A 3 -8.84 -11.11 12.61
C ALA A 3 -8.16 -11.65 11.33
N LYS A 4 -8.48 -12.88 10.90
CA LYS A 4 -7.93 -13.48 9.68
C LYS A 4 -8.37 -12.76 8.39
N VAL A 5 -9.59 -12.21 8.41
CA VAL A 5 -10.15 -11.46 7.27
C VAL A 5 -9.55 -10.06 7.19
N VAL A 6 -9.37 -9.39 8.34
CA VAL A 6 -8.71 -8.06 8.41
C VAL A 6 -7.26 -8.16 7.92
N PHE A 7 -6.52 -9.17 8.36
CA PHE A 7 -5.11 -9.37 7.96
C PHE A 7 -4.97 -9.73 6.47
N ALA A 8 -5.86 -10.55 5.92
CA ALA A 8 -5.89 -10.87 4.50
C ALA A 8 -6.19 -9.63 3.65
N ASN A 9 -7.09 -8.77 4.11
CA ASN A 9 -7.46 -7.56 3.39
C ASN A 9 -6.36 -6.49 3.48
N GLN A 10 -5.68 -6.37 4.63
CA GLN A 10 -4.53 -5.48 4.81
C GLN A 10 -3.36 -5.84 3.89
N GLY A 11 -3.08 -7.14 3.74
CA GLY A 11 -2.09 -7.62 2.77
C GLY A 11 -2.48 -7.34 1.32
N LEU A 12 -3.77 -7.42 0.97
CA LEU A 12 -4.27 -7.15 -0.37
C LEU A 12 -4.08 -5.68 -0.78
N TYR A 13 -4.38 -4.73 0.10
CA TYR A 13 -4.16 -3.30 -0.16
C TYR A 13 -2.68 -2.98 -0.40
N ASN A 14 -1.80 -3.51 0.46
CA ASN A 14 -0.35 -3.33 0.31
C ASN A 14 0.17 -4.00 -0.97
N GLY A 15 -0.37 -5.16 -1.33
CA GLY A 15 -0.08 -5.85 -2.59
C GLY A 15 -0.46 -5.03 -3.83
N PHE A 16 -1.63 -4.36 -3.81
CA PHE A 16 -2.05 -3.49 -4.90
C PHE A 16 -1.13 -2.26 -5.05
N LEU A 17 -0.70 -1.68 -3.93
CA LEU A 17 0.22 -0.54 -3.91
C LEU A 17 1.59 -0.93 -4.47
N ALA A 18 2.12 -2.09 -4.09
CA ALA A 18 3.36 -2.63 -4.63
C ALA A 18 3.24 -2.95 -6.13
N ALA A 19 2.11 -3.52 -6.57
CA ALA A 19 1.85 -3.79 -7.98
C ALA A 19 1.82 -2.50 -8.82
N GLY A 20 1.26 -1.41 -8.29
CA GLY A 20 1.29 -0.09 -8.94
C GLY A 20 2.70 0.47 -9.16
N ILE A 21 3.60 0.28 -8.18
CA ILE A 21 5.02 0.68 -8.29
C ILE A 21 5.75 -0.18 -9.33
N ILE A 22 5.57 -1.51 -9.28
CA ILE A 22 6.19 -2.45 -10.24
C ILE A 22 5.70 -2.16 -11.66
N PHE A 23 4.41 -1.88 -11.83
CA PHE A 23 3.83 -1.50 -13.12
C PHE A 23 4.42 -0.18 -13.63
N GLY A 24 4.50 0.84 -12.78
CA GLY A 24 5.12 2.12 -13.11
C GLY A 24 6.58 1.97 -13.58
N TYR A 25 7.33 1.08 -12.94
CA TYR A 25 8.68 0.71 -13.37
C TYR A 25 8.69 0.00 -14.73
N ALA A 26 7.80 -0.97 -14.94
CA ALA A 26 7.71 -1.71 -16.21
C ALA A 26 7.42 -0.80 -17.42
N ILE A 27 6.65 0.26 -17.24
CA ILE A 27 6.33 1.23 -18.31
C ILE A 27 7.25 2.48 -18.31
N ASN A 28 8.30 2.50 -17.48
CA ASN A 28 9.21 3.65 -17.32
C ASN A 28 8.51 4.99 -17.00
N GLN A 29 7.42 4.95 -16.26
CA GLN A 29 6.66 6.16 -15.85
C GLN A 29 6.94 6.51 -14.39
N ILE A 30 7.92 7.39 -14.21
CA ILE A 30 8.35 7.87 -12.88
C ILE A 30 7.19 8.56 -12.12
N SER A 31 6.29 9.25 -12.81
CA SER A 31 5.11 9.87 -12.20
C SER A 31 4.19 8.85 -11.52
N VAL A 32 4.03 7.66 -12.11
CA VAL A 32 3.21 6.58 -11.54
C VAL A 32 3.88 6.01 -10.29
N ILE A 33 5.20 5.81 -10.34
CA ILE A 33 5.98 5.34 -9.18
C ILE A 33 5.83 6.33 -8.02
N TYR A 34 6.03 7.63 -8.25
CA TYR A 34 5.92 8.63 -7.19
C TYR A 34 4.50 8.78 -6.65
N PHE A 35 3.46 8.61 -7.48
CA PHE A 35 2.08 8.62 -7.01
C PHE A 35 1.84 7.49 -6.00
N PHE A 36 2.17 6.24 -6.36
CA PHE A 36 2.00 5.10 -5.46
C PHE A 36 2.91 5.17 -4.24
N LEU A 37 4.14 5.66 -4.39
CA LEU A 37 5.06 5.87 -3.26
C LEU A 37 4.52 6.93 -2.28
N GLY A 38 3.92 8.00 -2.79
CA GLY A 38 3.22 8.99 -1.97
C GLY A 38 2.06 8.37 -1.20
N CYS A 39 1.27 7.50 -1.85
CA CYS A 39 0.22 6.73 -1.16
C CYS A 39 0.77 5.84 -0.05
N VAL A 40 1.92 5.17 -0.25
CA VAL A 40 2.58 4.35 0.79
C VAL A 40 2.97 5.22 1.98
N ILE A 41 3.59 6.38 1.73
CA ILE A 41 4.03 7.30 2.79
C ILE A 41 2.83 7.80 3.60
N ILE A 42 1.76 8.23 2.92
CA ILE A 42 0.52 8.66 3.57
C ILE A 42 -0.05 7.51 4.41
N ALA A 43 -0.18 6.30 3.83
CA ALA A 43 -0.67 5.13 4.56
C ALA A 43 0.21 4.75 5.76
N ALA A 44 1.53 4.96 5.70
CA ALA A 44 2.43 4.71 6.83
C ALA A 44 2.25 5.75 7.95
N VAL A 45 2.13 7.04 7.58
CA VAL A 45 1.92 8.14 8.54
C VAL A 45 0.57 8.00 9.25
N PHE A 46 -0.49 7.67 8.53
CA PHE A 46 -1.84 7.57 9.10
C PHE A 46 -2.21 6.16 9.58
N GLY A 47 -1.57 5.11 9.06
CA GLY A 47 -1.89 3.71 9.39
C GLY A 47 -1.09 3.13 10.56
N GLY A 48 0.11 3.66 10.85
CA GLY A 48 0.91 3.25 12.02
C GLY A 48 0.53 3.94 13.33
N GLY A 49 -0.35 4.96 13.28
CA GLY A 49 -0.82 5.71 14.45
C GLY A 49 -2.03 5.12 15.16
N TYR A 50 -2.59 4.02 14.63
CA TYR A 50 -3.71 3.28 15.22
C TYR A 50 -3.29 1.84 15.45
N ASP A 51 -2.19 1.63 16.19
CA ASP A 51 -2.05 0.39 16.95
C ASP A 51 -3.24 0.37 17.94
N GLU A 52 -4.18 -0.53 17.65
CA GLU A 52 -5.35 -0.87 18.46
C GLU A 52 -4.90 -1.16 19.90
N GLU A 53 -5.52 -0.48 20.86
CA GLU A 53 -6.09 -1.20 21.99
C GLU A 53 -7.30 -2.00 21.51
#